data_AF-A0A316I4G1-F1
#
_entry.id   AF-A0A316I4G1-F1
#
_cell.length_a   1.000
_cell.length_b   1.000
_cell.length_c   1.000
_cell.angle_alpha   90.00
_cell.angle_beta   90.00
_cell.angle_gamma   90.00
#
_symmetry.space_group_name_H-M   'P 1'
#
loop_
_entity.id
_entity.type
_entity.pdbx_description
1 polymer ?
#
loop_
_entity_poly.entity_id
_entity_poly.type
_entity_poly.pdbx_seq_one_letter_code
_entity_poly.pdbx_strand_id
1 'polypeptide(L)'
;MNLRNLALPLMLASAGAATAQTRTDLPGVDVTAPAYTSTHGGYLISGDFKVDPRMPYVVFPAQALAKDDILSIEPVHLQDDEYLVLQECATADCTRAAIVRVWNADGAASRTTNSGSRIWITHESKYFIWLKRLPLTSAQCATCRGHYYQFVEVSPPMTLIPEGEMAALDKERLDKAYDEPPVKVQGETHEGSTYVVTYEGGSKVRIRRMHGMR
;
A
#
# COMPACT_ATOMS: atom_id res chain seq x y z
N MET A 1 58.84 -39.92 -55.93
CA MET A 1 57.55 -40.50 -56.38
C MET A 1 56.96 -41.24 -55.18
N ASN A 2 55.77 -40.98 -54.64
CA ASN A 2 54.67 -40.10 -55.02
C ASN A 2 53.95 -39.61 -53.76
N LEU A 3 53.46 -38.38 -53.86
CA LEU A 3 52.56 -37.70 -52.93
C LEU A 3 51.26 -38.48 -52.69
N ARG A 4 50.70 -38.33 -51.50
CA ARG A 4 49.25 -38.22 -51.32
C ARG A 4 48.91 -37.15 -50.27
N ASN A 5 48.32 -36.07 -50.78
CA ASN A 5 47.53 -35.07 -50.06
C ASN A 5 46.40 -35.72 -49.25
N LEU A 6 46.02 -35.11 -48.12
CA LEU A 6 44.67 -34.52 -47.96
C LEU A 6 44.47 -33.82 -46.60
N ALA A 7 44.07 -32.56 -46.71
CA ALA A 7 43.06 -31.83 -45.92
C ALA A 7 43.28 -31.58 -44.42
N LEU A 8 43.68 -30.32 -44.14
CA LEU A 8 43.31 -29.58 -42.92
C LEU A 8 41.78 -29.39 -42.85
N PRO A 9 41.22 -29.33 -41.62
CA PRO A 9 40.36 -28.21 -41.31
C PRO A 9 40.77 -27.47 -40.03
N LEU A 10 40.80 -26.16 -40.20
CA LEU A 10 40.91 -25.09 -39.23
C LEU A 10 39.73 -25.19 -38.23
N MET A 11 39.98 -25.48 -36.95
CA MET A 11 38.96 -25.25 -35.91
C MET A 11 39.22 -23.90 -35.24
N LEU A 12 38.28 -22.98 -35.47
CA LEU A 12 38.23 -21.66 -34.88
C LEU A 12 38.08 -21.73 -33.36
N ALA A 13 38.90 -20.91 -32.70
CA ALA A 13 38.76 -20.55 -31.31
C ALA A 13 37.37 -19.95 -31.03
N SER A 14 36.67 -20.52 -30.05
CA SER A 14 35.56 -19.84 -29.35
C SER A 14 36.03 -19.61 -27.92
N ALA A 15 36.81 -18.54 -27.75
CA ALA A 15 37.01 -17.94 -26.45
C ALA A 15 35.65 -17.45 -25.95
N GLY A 16 35.05 -18.19 -25.01
CA GLY A 16 33.87 -17.74 -24.31
C GLY A 16 34.20 -16.43 -23.62
N ALA A 17 33.64 -15.34 -24.15
CA ALA A 17 33.69 -14.03 -23.52
C ALA A 17 32.95 -14.13 -22.18
N ALA A 18 33.71 -14.31 -21.10
CA ALA A 18 33.24 -13.95 -19.78
C ALA A 18 32.88 -12.46 -19.86
N THR A 19 31.58 -12.17 -19.79
CA THR A 19 31.08 -10.81 -19.58
C THR A 19 31.57 -10.36 -18.22
N ALA A 20 32.75 -9.76 -18.19
CA ALA A 20 33.23 -8.97 -17.07
C ALA A 20 32.18 -7.90 -16.82
N GLN A 21 31.39 -8.09 -15.77
CA GLN A 21 30.60 -7.02 -15.19
C GLN A 21 31.61 -5.95 -14.78
N THR A 22 31.69 -4.89 -15.56
CA THR A 22 32.45 -3.69 -15.24
C THR A 22 31.85 -3.10 -13.98
N ARG A 23 32.36 -3.54 -12.83
CA ARG A 23 32.21 -2.88 -11.54
C ARG A 23 32.99 -1.58 -11.64
N THR A 24 32.30 -0.50 -11.99
CA THR A 24 32.79 0.85 -11.71
C THR A 24 32.79 1.03 -10.20
N ASP A 25 33.90 0.68 -9.54
CA ASP A 25 34.16 1.05 -8.16
C ASP A 25 34.45 2.56 -8.12
N LEU A 26 33.47 3.33 -7.67
CA LEU A 26 33.68 4.67 -7.13
C LEU A 26 34.08 4.53 -5.66
N PRO A 27 35.16 5.18 -5.19
CA PRO A 27 35.62 4.99 -3.83
C PRO A 27 34.63 5.58 -2.82
N GLY A 28 34.11 4.72 -1.94
CA GLY A 28 33.60 5.12 -0.62
C GLY A 28 32.10 5.40 -0.49
N VAL A 29 31.25 4.99 -1.42
CA VAL A 29 29.79 4.99 -1.20
C VAL A 29 29.25 3.61 -1.52
N ASP A 30 29.09 2.79 -0.48
CA ASP A 30 28.25 1.60 -0.55
C ASP A 30 26.80 2.10 -0.62
N VAL A 31 26.31 2.35 -1.84
CA VAL A 31 24.88 2.60 -2.07
C VAL A 31 24.17 1.26 -1.90
N THR A 32 23.92 0.87 -0.66
CA THR A 32 22.95 -0.19 -0.39
C THR A 32 21.60 0.33 -0.88
N ALA A 33 21.00 -0.37 -1.84
CA ALA A 33 19.63 -0.09 -2.26
C ALA A 33 18.74 0.03 -1.00
N PRO A 34 17.83 1.02 -0.93
CA PRO A 34 16.95 1.15 0.22
C PRO A 34 16.23 -0.18 0.47
N ALA A 35 16.02 -0.54 1.74
CA ALA A 35 15.43 -1.83 2.08
C ALA A 35 14.08 -2.03 1.36
N TYR A 36 13.80 -3.28 0.96
CA TYR A 36 12.53 -3.67 0.33
C TYR A 36 12.20 -2.87 -0.94
N THR A 37 13.21 -2.60 -1.77
CA THR A 37 13.02 -1.87 -3.03
C THR A 37 13.20 -2.73 -4.28
N SER A 38 12.54 -2.30 -5.36
CA SER A 38 12.75 -2.79 -6.71
C SER A 38 12.52 -1.67 -7.70
N THR A 39 13.19 -1.70 -8.85
CA THR A 39 12.99 -0.72 -9.92
C THR A 39 12.15 -1.30 -11.04
N HIS A 40 11.10 -0.59 -11.46
CA HIS A 40 10.29 -0.98 -12.62
C HIS A 40 9.67 0.24 -13.31
N GLY A 41 9.74 0.30 -14.65
CA GLY A 41 9.07 1.34 -15.43
C GLY A 41 9.46 2.79 -15.09
N GLY A 42 10.69 3.02 -14.63
CA GLY A 42 11.16 4.35 -14.18
C GLY A 42 10.78 4.71 -12.74
N TYR A 43 10.14 3.80 -12.00
CA TYR A 43 9.80 3.99 -10.59
C TYR A 43 10.71 3.16 -9.69
N LEU A 44 11.10 3.77 -8.56
CA LEU A 44 11.57 3.08 -7.37
C LEU A 44 10.34 2.63 -6.58
N ILE A 45 10.09 1.32 -6.56
CA ILE A 45 9.01 0.71 -5.80
C ILE A 45 9.57 0.30 -4.45
N SER A 46 8.92 0.72 -3.37
CA SER A 46 9.31 0.39 -1.99
C SER A 46 8.16 -0.23 -1.22
N GLY A 47 8.47 -1.32 -0.52
CA GLY A 47 7.63 -1.92 0.50
C GLY A 47 8.02 -1.51 1.92
N ASP A 48 8.83 -0.47 2.10
CA ASP A 48 9.33 -0.06 3.42
C ASP A 48 8.23 0.66 4.22
N PHE A 49 7.35 -0.13 4.83
CA PHE A 49 6.27 0.28 5.73
C PHE A 49 6.44 -0.44 7.07
N LYS A 50 5.86 0.14 8.13
CA LYS A 50 6.01 -0.36 9.49
C LYS A 50 4.71 -0.18 10.26
N VAL A 51 4.49 -1.04 11.25
CA VAL A 51 3.50 -0.84 12.31
C VAL A 51 4.10 0.04 13.41
N ASP A 52 3.34 1.02 13.96
CA ASP A 52 3.81 1.78 15.13
C ASP A 52 3.71 0.89 16.38
N PRO A 53 4.82 0.58 17.08
CA PRO A 53 4.77 -0.28 18.27
C PRO A 53 3.90 0.28 19.41
N ARG A 54 3.69 1.61 19.45
CA ARG A 54 2.86 2.29 20.46
C ARG A 54 1.39 2.36 20.03
N MET A 55 1.12 2.17 18.74
CA MET A 55 -0.21 2.20 18.13
C MET A 55 -0.34 0.99 17.20
N PRO A 56 -0.52 -0.24 17.73
CA PRO A 56 -0.39 -1.51 16.99
C PRO A 56 -1.52 -1.78 15.98
N TYR A 57 -2.25 -0.74 15.59
CA TYR A 57 -3.30 -0.74 14.57
C TYR A 57 -2.97 0.21 13.40
N VAL A 58 -1.84 0.93 13.47
CA VAL A 58 -1.40 1.89 12.45
C VAL A 58 -0.25 1.33 11.64
N VAL A 59 -0.41 1.32 10.32
CA VAL A 59 0.66 1.13 9.34
C VAL A 59 1.04 2.48 8.73
N PHE A 60 2.33 2.77 8.63
CA PHE A 60 2.84 4.01 8.05
C PHE A 60 4.08 3.75 7.17
N PRO A 61 4.35 4.59 6.16
CA PRO A 61 5.56 4.47 5.36
C PRO A 61 6.78 4.84 6.20
N ALA A 62 7.86 4.07 6.12
CA ALA A 62 9.09 4.34 6.87
C ALA A 62 9.82 5.61 6.40
N GLN A 63 9.48 6.10 5.21
CA GLN A 63 9.97 7.33 4.62
C GLN A 63 8.79 8.27 4.36
N ALA A 64 9.01 9.58 4.49
CA ALA A 64 8.00 10.56 4.14
C ALA A 64 7.56 10.40 2.68
N LEU A 65 6.26 10.52 2.44
CA LEU A 65 5.73 10.52 1.08
C LEU A 65 5.94 11.88 0.46
N ALA A 66 6.59 11.90 -0.69
CA ALA A 66 6.84 13.10 -1.46
C ALA A 66 5.66 13.35 -2.41
N LYS A 67 5.54 14.60 -2.84
CA LYS A 67 4.67 14.95 -3.96
C LYS A 67 5.01 14.09 -5.17
N ASP A 68 3.97 13.67 -5.89
CA ASP A 68 3.99 12.78 -7.05
C ASP A 68 4.35 11.31 -6.75
N ASP A 69 4.56 10.95 -5.47
CA ASP A 69 4.55 9.54 -5.08
C ASP A 69 3.19 8.91 -5.38
N ILE A 70 3.20 7.62 -5.69
CA ILE A 70 1.98 6.83 -5.82
C ILE A 70 1.97 5.77 -4.73
N LEU A 71 0.95 5.78 -3.89
CA LEU A 71 0.64 4.65 -3.02
C LEU A 71 -0.24 3.64 -3.75
N SER A 72 0.19 2.38 -3.81
CA SER A 72 -0.66 1.24 -4.15
C SER A 72 -1.09 0.59 -2.84
N ILE A 73 -2.39 0.61 -2.54
CA ILE A 73 -3.00 -0.07 -1.39
C ILE A 73 -4.06 -1.02 -1.94
N GLU A 74 -3.80 -2.31 -1.79
CA GLU A 74 -4.59 -3.39 -2.38
C GLU A 74 -5.10 -4.28 -1.23
N PRO A 75 -6.35 -4.07 -0.76
CA PRO A 75 -7.01 -5.05 0.10
C PRO A 75 -7.17 -6.36 -0.68
N VAL A 76 -6.52 -7.42 -0.21
CA VAL A 76 -6.63 -8.77 -0.80
C VAL A 76 -7.92 -9.44 -0.31
N HIS A 77 -8.20 -9.25 0.98
CA HIS A 77 -9.40 -9.70 1.65
C HIS A 77 -9.71 -8.76 2.81
N LEU A 78 -10.97 -8.34 2.94
CA LEU A 78 -11.53 -7.64 4.09
C LEU A 78 -12.75 -8.43 4.57
N GLN A 79 -13.02 -8.45 5.87
CA GLN A 79 -14.30 -8.97 6.37
C GLN A 79 -15.45 -8.01 5.99
N ASP A 80 -16.68 -8.51 6.00
CA ASP A 80 -17.86 -7.73 5.57
C ASP A 80 -18.05 -6.45 6.42
N ASP A 81 -17.75 -6.50 7.71
CA ASP A 81 -17.89 -5.36 8.62
C ASP A 81 -16.65 -4.46 8.66
N GLU A 82 -15.63 -4.73 7.84
CA GLU A 82 -14.34 -4.05 7.91
C GLU A 82 -14.14 -2.97 6.84
N TYR A 83 -13.53 -1.87 7.28
CA TYR A 83 -13.23 -0.70 6.49
C TYR A 83 -11.76 -0.36 6.64
N LEU A 84 -11.00 -0.50 5.56
CA LEU A 84 -9.60 -0.02 5.50
C LEU A 84 -9.62 1.46 5.20
N VAL A 85 -8.82 2.24 5.93
CA VAL A 85 -8.81 3.69 5.82
C VAL A 85 -7.37 4.16 5.60
N LEU A 86 -7.18 4.98 4.57
CA LEU A 86 -5.99 5.82 4.40
C LEU A 86 -6.36 7.24 4.84
N GLN A 87 -5.63 7.76 5.82
CA GLN A 87 -5.76 9.13 6.31
C GLN A 87 -4.44 9.89 6.15
N GLU A 88 -4.56 11.20 6.05
CA GLU A 88 -3.44 12.15 6.16
C GLU A 88 -3.69 13.14 7.29
N CYS A 89 -2.64 13.64 7.92
CA CYS A 89 -2.80 14.73 8.88
C CYS A 89 -3.27 16.00 8.16
N ALA A 90 -4.37 16.58 8.64
CA ALA A 90 -4.92 17.85 8.14
C ALA A 90 -4.34 19.07 8.88
N THR A 91 -3.71 18.84 10.04
CA THR A 91 -3.01 19.85 10.84
C THR A 91 -1.58 19.41 11.13
N ALA A 92 -0.68 20.35 11.38
CA ALA A 92 0.74 20.07 11.63
C ALA A 92 0.98 19.18 12.87
N ASP A 93 0.12 19.32 13.88
CA ASP A 93 0.12 18.53 15.12
C ASP A 93 -0.69 17.23 15.00
N CYS A 94 -1.29 16.96 13.83
CA CYS A 94 -2.15 15.81 13.56
C CYS A 94 -3.36 15.70 14.52
N THR A 95 -3.83 16.79 15.13
CA THR A 95 -5.07 16.76 15.93
C THR A 95 -6.32 16.57 15.06
N ARG A 96 -6.22 16.84 13.76
CA ARG A 96 -7.22 16.49 12.75
C ARG A 96 -6.58 15.70 11.62
N ALA A 97 -7.34 14.78 11.04
CA ALA A 97 -6.95 13.99 9.90
C ALA A 97 -8.02 14.06 8.80
N ALA A 98 -7.59 14.04 7.55
CA ALA A 98 -8.45 13.97 6.38
C ALA A 98 -8.47 12.54 5.82
N ILE A 99 -9.66 12.04 5.48
CA ILE A 99 -9.83 10.78 4.77
C ILE A 99 -9.34 10.96 3.33
N VAL A 100 -8.34 10.18 2.95
CA VAL A 100 -7.84 10.14 1.58
C VAL A 100 -8.58 9.06 0.78
N ARG A 101 -8.78 7.89 1.39
CA ARG A 101 -9.44 6.74 0.75
C ARG A 101 -10.01 5.80 1.81
N VAL A 102 -11.16 5.19 1.50
CA VAL A 102 -11.76 4.10 2.28
C VAL A 102 -12.02 2.92 1.36
N TRP A 103 -11.80 1.71 1.87
CA TRP A 103 -12.19 0.45 1.22
C TRP A 103 -13.04 -0.38 2.16
N ASN A 104 -13.95 -1.19 1.62
CA ASN A 104 -14.69 -2.24 2.30
C ASN A 104 -14.61 -3.54 1.48
N ALA A 105 -15.37 -4.57 1.85
CA ALA A 105 -15.40 -5.86 1.14
C ALA A 105 -15.77 -5.74 -0.35
N ASP A 106 -16.53 -4.70 -0.76
CA ASP A 106 -16.89 -4.43 -2.16
C ASP A 106 -15.81 -3.67 -2.95
N GLY A 107 -14.71 -3.28 -2.29
CA GLY A 107 -13.64 -2.46 -2.87
C GLY A 107 -13.66 -1.02 -2.38
N ALA A 108 -13.34 -0.06 -3.24
CA ALA A 108 -13.24 1.34 -2.84
C ALA A 108 -14.62 1.91 -2.43
N ALA A 109 -14.72 2.35 -1.17
CA ALA A 109 -15.95 2.87 -0.57
C ALA A 109 -16.08 4.39 -0.65
N SER A 110 -14.98 5.12 -0.88
CA SER A 110 -14.98 6.57 -1.13
C SER A 110 -14.82 6.91 -2.62
N ARG A 111 -15.23 8.11 -3.06
CA ARG A 111 -15.20 8.52 -4.48
C ARG A 111 -13.80 8.40 -5.09
N THR A 112 -13.64 7.52 -6.08
CA THR A 112 -12.38 7.34 -6.84
C THR A 112 -12.41 8.12 -8.15
N THR A 113 -11.33 8.82 -8.48
CA THR A 113 -11.20 9.52 -9.77
C THR A 113 -10.64 8.62 -10.87
N ASN A 114 -9.67 7.76 -10.55
CA ASN A 114 -8.92 6.98 -11.54
C ASN A 114 -8.79 5.48 -11.21
N SER A 115 -8.36 5.16 -9.98
CA SER A 115 -8.08 3.79 -9.55
C SER A 115 -8.61 3.56 -8.14
N GLY A 116 -9.13 2.36 -7.90
CA GLY A 116 -9.56 1.94 -6.57
C GLY A 116 -8.39 1.72 -5.62
N SER A 117 -7.20 1.35 -6.10
CA SER A 117 -6.05 0.98 -5.26
C SER A 117 -4.86 1.94 -5.36
N ARG A 118 -4.81 2.82 -6.37
CA ARG A 118 -3.69 3.76 -6.55
C ARG A 118 -4.07 5.18 -6.15
N ILE A 119 -3.28 5.77 -5.26
CA ILE A 119 -3.46 7.11 -4.73
C ILE A 119 -2.23 7.94 -5.11
N TRP A 120 -2.46 9.05 -5.81
CA TRP A 120 -1.43 10.03 -6.10
C TRP A 120 -1.28 10.97 -4.90
N ILE A 121 -0.06 11.08 -4.40
CA ILE A 121 0.29 12.00 -3.32
C ILE A 121 0.48 13.39 -3.91
N THR A 122 -0.35 14.34 -3.47
CA THR A 122 -0.40 15.69 -4.06
C THR A 122 0.54 16.67 -3.36
N HIS A 123 0.90 16.37 -2.11
CA HIS A 123 1.76 17.18 -1.26
C HIS A 123 2.43 16.30 -0.18
N GLU A 124 3.48 16.81 0.45
CA GLU A 124 4.13 16.13 1.57
C GLU A 124 3.26 16.24 2.83
N SER A 125 2.92 15.10 3.41
CA SER A 125 2.16 15.00 4.67
C SER A 125 2.48 13.69 5.39
N LYS A 126 1.94 13.54 6.60
CA LYS A 126 1.98 12.28 7.36
C LYS A 126 0.76 11.46 7.01
N TYR A 127 1.00 10.32 6.38
CA TYR A 127 -0.03 9.36 5.98
C TYR A 127 0.00 8.13 6.88
N PHE A 128 -1.18 7.59 7.17
CA PHE A 128 -1.32 6.39 7.97
C PHE A 128 -2.53 5.58 7.55
N ILE A 129 -2.38 4.26 7.67
CA ILE A 129 -3.34 3.26 7.23
C ILE A 129 -3.79 2.48 8.46
N TRP A 130 -5.09 2.24 8.58
CA TRP A 130 -5.67 1.52 9.70
C TRP A 130 -6.99 0.87 9.29
N LEU A 131 -7.46 -0.09 10.09
CA LEU A 131 -8.66 -0.88 9.81
C LEU A 131 -9.71 -0.66 10.91
N LYS A 132 -10.97 -0.50 10.52
CA LYS A 132 -12.10 -0.27 11.44
C LYS A 132 -13.21 -1.27 11.19
N ARG A 133 -13.87 -1.73 12.25
CA ARG A 133 -15.15 -2.42 12.14
C ARG A 133 -16.30 -1.45 12.31
N LEU A 134 -17.28 -1.55 11.41
CA LEU A 134 -18.56 -0.85 11.47
C LEU A 134 -19.67 -1.86 11.17
N PRO A 135 -20.85 -1.75 11.79
CA PRO A 135 -21.97 -2.64 11.49
C PRO A 135 -22.35 -2.57 10.01
N LEU A 136 -22.87 -3.67 9.47
CA LEU A 136 -23.56 -3.63 8.19
C LEU A 136 -24.82 -2.76 8.30
N THR A 137 -25.16 -2.09 7.21
CA THR A 137 -26.29 -1.16 7.15
C THR A 137 -27.61 -1.89 7.44
N SER A 138 -28.56 -1.22 8.12
CA SER A 138 -29.83 -1.87 8.50
C SER A 138 -30.84 -1.90 7.35
N ALA A 139 -30.58 -1.23 6.23
CA ALA A 139 -31.58 -1.09 5.18
C ALA A 139 -31.81 -2.42 4.45
N GLN A 140 -32.99 -2.96 4.69
CA GLN A 140 -33.57 -4.04 3.92
C GLN A 140 -34.29 -3.45 2.71
N CYS A 141 -33.55 -3.08 1.67
CA CYS A 141 -34.14 -2.76 0.38
C CYS A 141 -33.41 -3.48 -0.74
N ALA A 142 -34.12 -3.83 -1.82
CA ALA A 142 -33.58 -4.66 -2.90
C ALA A 142 -32.36 -4.05 -3.62
N THR A 143 -32.13 -2.75 -3.46
CA THR A 143 -31.00 -2.01 -4.04
C THR A 143 -30.05 -1.42 -2.99
N CYS A 144 -30.30 -1.69 -1.70
CA CYS A 144 -29.52 -1.12 -0.62
C CYS A 144 -28.18 -1.86 -0.53
N ARG A 145 -27.10 -1.08 -0.41
CA ARG A 145 -25.77 -1.64 -0.22
C ARG A 145 -25.57 -1.95 1.27
N GLY A 146 -24.97 -3.11 1.57
CA GLY A 146 -24.72 -3.55 2.95
C GLY A 146 -23.69 -2.72 3.72
N HIS A 147 -23.04 -1.76 3.06
CA HIS A 147 -21.94 -0.95 3.60
C HIS A 147 -22.21 0.55 3.48
N TYR A 148 -21.48 1.36 4.25
CA TYR A 148 -21.47 2.82 4.15
C TYR A 148 -20.48 3.28 3.06
N TYR A 149 -20.83 4.35 2.33
CA TYR A 149 -20.01 4.92 1.23
C TYR A 149 -19.84 6.45 1.33
N GLN A 150 -20.39 7.06 2.38
CA GLN A 150 -20.28 8.48 2.66
C GLN A 150 -19.71 8.61 4.06
N PHE A 151 -18.69 9.46 4.21
CA PHE A 151 -17.96 9.61 5.46
C PHE A 151 -17.57 11.08 5.63
N VAL A 152 -17.57 11.54 6.88
CA VAL A 152 -17.06 12.87 7.22
C VAL A 152 -15.58 12.97 6.81
N GLU A 153 -15.26 13.90 5.90
CA GLU A 153 -13.94 13.99 5.29
C GLU A 153 -12.82 14.33 6.28
N VAL A 154 -13.08 15.22 7.25
CA VAL A 154 -12.06 15.67 8.21
C VAL A 154 -12.57 15.50 9.65
N SER A 155 -11.89 14.65 10.41
CA SER A 155 -12.27 14.26 11.78
C SER A 155 -11.02 14.09 12.67
N PRO A 156 -11.13 13.76 13.97
CA PRO A 156 -9.98 13.31 14.74
C PRO A 156 -9.28 12.11 14.07
N PRO A 157 -7.97 11.91 14.26
CA PRO A 157 -7.26 10.76 13.70
C PRO A 157 -7.92 9.44 14.08
N MET A 158 -7.82 8.46 13.17
CA MET A 158 -8.26 7.08 13.43
C MET A 158 -9.73 6.96 13.78
N THR A 159 -10.51 7.89 13.26
CA THR A 159 -11.96 7.97 13.39
C THR A 159 -12.57 7.91 12.00
N LEU A 160 -13.58 7.05 11.82
CA LEU A 160 -14.32 6.88 10.57
C LEU A 160 -15.79 7.07 10.90
N ILE A 161 -16.38 8.17 10.44
CA ILE A 161 -17.76 8.56 10.76
C ILE A 161 -18.58 8.44 9.49
N PRO A 162 -19.38 7.37 9.32
CA PRO A 162 -20.39 7.32 8.27
C PRO A 162 -21.36 8.51 8.36
N GLU A 163 -21.77 9.02 7.21
CA GLU A 163 -22.77 10.08 7.10
C GLU A 163 -23.86 9.72 6.07
N GLY A 164 -24.87 10.58 5.96
CA GLY A 164 -26.03 10.38 5.09
C GLY A 164 -27.18 9.63 5.78
N GLU A 165 -28.23 9.36 5.01
CA GLU A 165 -29.49 8.79 5.51
C GLU A 165 -29.29 7.44 6.20
N MET A 166 -28.47 6.56 5.61
CA MET A 166 -28.16 5.26 6.17
C MET A 166 -27.46 5.34 7.53
N ALA A 167 -26.51 6.26 7.68
CA ALA A 167 -25.83 6.47 8.96
C ALA A 167 -26.79 7.06 10.00
N ALA A 168 -27.72 7.92 9.60
CA ALA A 168 -28.73 8.47 10.50
C ALA A 168 -29.68 7.39 11.03
N LEU A 169 -30.11 6.44 10.19
CA LEU A 169 -30.93 5.29 10.60
C LEU A 169 -30.18 4.35 11.56
N ASP A 170 -28.87 4.24 11.41
CA ASP A 170 -28.02 3.32 12.16
C ASP A 170 -27.31 3.94 13.36
N LYS A 171 -27.69 5.17 13.75
CA LYS A 171 -26.98 5.98 14.73
C LYS A 171 -26.63 5.23 16.02
N GLU A 172 -27.56 4.51 16.64
CA GLU A 172 -27.29 3.79 17.89
C GLU A 172 -26.24 2.67 17.72
N ARG A 173 -26.24 1.99 16.57
CA ARG A 173 -25.28 0.92 16.26
C ARG A 173 -23.91 1.50 15.94
N LEU A 174 -23.89 2.63 15.23
CA LEU A 174 -22.66 3.38 14.93
C LEU A 174 -22.03 3.99 16.19
N ASP A 175 -22.84 4.54 17.10
CA ASP A 175 -22.34 5.12 18.35
C ASP A 175 -21.60 4.05 19.19
N LYS A 176 -22.12 2.81 19.25
CA LYS A 176 -21.42 1.69 19.90
C LYS A 176 -20.12 1.31 19.19
N ALA A 177 -20.12 1.32 17.86
CA ALA A 177 -18.93 1.00 17.09
C ALA A 177 -17.84 2.07 17.21
N TYR A 178 -18.18 3.35 17.44
CA TYR A 178 -17.18 4.42 17.60
C TYR A 178 -16.27 4.24 18.81
N ASP A 179 -16.78 3.66 19.89
CA ASP A 179 -16.01 3.42 21.11
C ASP A 179 -14.98 2.28 20.96
N GLU A 180 -15.13 1.43 19.94
CA GLU A 180 -14.16 0.37 19.68
C GLU A 180 -12.86 0.93 19.07
N PRO A 181 -11.68 0.43 19.46
CA PRO A 181 -10.45 0.83 18.79
C PRO A 181 -10.39 0.30 17.35
N PRO A 182 -9.52 0.85 16.50
CA PRO A 182 -9.12 0.20 15.26
C PRO A 182 -8.62 -1.24 15.47
N VAL A 183 -8.79 -2.08 14.44
CA VAL A 183 -8.38 -3.48 14.46
C VAL A 183 -6.85 -3.55 14.49
N LYS A 184 -6.30 -4.36 15.38
CA LYS A 184 -4.84 -4.50 15.52
C LYS A 184 -4.24 -5.25 14.34
N VAL A 185 -2.99 -4.93 14.05
CA VAL A 185 -2.15 -5.72 13.16
C VAL A 185 -1.71 -6.98 13.90
N GLN A 186 -2.02 -8.14 13.32
CA GLN A 186 -1.62 -9.45 13.84
C GLN A 186 -0.25 -9.88 13.30
N GLY A 187 0.11 -9.45 12.09
CA GLY A 187 1.39 -9.76 11.49
C GLY A 187 1.73 -8.89 10.29
N GLU A 188 3.02 -8.72 10.05
CA GLU A 188 3.56 -7.99 8.90
C GLU A 188 4.67 -8.81 8.25
N THR A 189 4.83 -8.69 6.93
CA THR A 189 5.92 -9.29 6.18
C THR A 189 6.24 -8.46 4.93
N HIS A 190 7.42 -8.67 4.37
CA HIS A 190 7.85 -8.05 3.12
C HIS A 190 8.03 -9.12 2.05
N GLU A 191 7.26 -9.02 0.97
CA GLU A 191 7.38 -9.84 -0.24
C GLU A 191 8.09 -9.03 -1.33
N GLY A 192 9.43 -9.03 -1.29
CA GLY A 192 10.24 -8.18 -2.16
C GLY A 192 10.00 -6.70 -1.86
N SER A 193 9.45 -5.97 -2.84
CA SER A 193 9.07 -4.55 -2.71
C SER A 193 7.60 -4.33 -2.34
N THR A 194 6.92 -5.37 -1.87
CA THR A 194 5.54 -5.30 -1.38
C THR A 194 5.50 -5.54 0.12
N TYR A 195 4.92 -4.60 0.85
CA TYR A 195 4.57 -4.81 2.25
C TYR A 195 3.23 -5.53 2.34
N VAL A 196 3.14 -6.55 3.20
CA VAL A 196 1.91 -7.30 3.42
C VAL A 196 1.57 -7.27 4.90
N VAL A 197 0.41 -6.71 5.23
CA VAL A 197 -0.11 -6.65 6.59
C VAL A 197 -1.33 -7.56 6.75
N THR A 198 -1.38 -8.28 7.85
CA THR A 198 -2.52 -9.10 8.28
C THR A 198 -3.08 -8.53 9.57
N TYR A 199 -4.36 -8.20 9.59
CA TYR A 199 -5.07 -7.70 10.77
C TYR A 199 -5.72 -8.83 11.55
N GLU A 200 -6.03 -8.59 12.84
CA GLU A 200 -6.85 -9.51 13.64
C GLU A 200 -8.17 -9.80 12.93
N GLY A 201 -8.53 -11.07 12.77
CA GLY A 201 -9.66 -11.49 11.94
C GLY A 201 -9.27 -11.96 10.53
N GLY A 202 -7.99 -11.84 10.16
CA GLY A 202 -7.42 -12.48 8.97
C GLY A 202 -7.43 -11.63 7.69
N SER A 203 -7.91 -10.39 7.76
CA SER A 203 -7.89 -9.45 6.64
C SER A 203 -6.48 -9.07 6.24
N LYS A 204 -6.23 -9.01 4.93
CA LYS A 204 -4.90 -8.85 4.35
C LYS A 204 -4.85 -7.69 3.37
N VAL A 205 -3.81 -6.88 3.48
CA VAL A 205 -3.58 -5.72 2.61
C VAL A 205 -2.15 -5.74 2.09
N ARG A 206 -2.00 -5.49 0.79
CA ARG A 206 -0.70 -5.31 0.12
C ARG A 206 -0.46 -3.83 -0.13
N ILE A 207 0.70 -3.33 0.25
CA ILE A 207 1.02 -1.92 0.22
C ILE A 207 2.36 -1.71 -0.49
N ARG A 208 2.41 -0.71 -1.37
CA ARG A 208 3.62 -0.30 -2.10
C ARG A 208 3.65 1.21 -2.24
N ARG A 209 4.82 1.81 -2.13
CA ARG A 209 5.12 3.18 -2.54
C ARG A 209 5.84 3.12 -3.88
N MET A 210 5.48 3.97 -4.83
CA MET A 210 6.19 4.13 -6.10
C MET A 210 6.65 5.58 -6.20
N HIS A 211 7.96 5.78 -6.28
CA HIS A 211 8.58 7.09 -6.43
C HIS A 211 9.20 7.20 -7.83
N GLY A 212 8.92 8.28 -8.55
CA GLY A 212 9.53 8.51 -9.86
C GLY A 212 11.03 8.80 -9.73
N MET A 213 11.87 7.98 -10.37
CA MET A 213 13.31 8.25 -10.42
C MET A 213 13.56 9.20 -11.58
N ARG A 214 13.75 10.49 -11.28
CA ARG A 214 14.20 11.48 -12.26
C ARG A 214 15.71 11.65 -12.21
#